data_AF-A0A854WU18-F1
#
_entry.id   AF-A0A854WU18-F1
#
_cell.length_a   1.000
_cell.length_b   1.000
_cell.length_c   1.000
_cell.angle_alpha   90.00
_cell.angle_beta   90.00
_cell.angle_gamma   90.00
#
_symmetry.space_group_name_H-M   'P 1'
#
loop_
_entity.id
_entity.type
_entity.pdbx_description
1 polymer ?
#
loop_
_entity_poly.entity_id
_entity_poly.type
_entity_poly.pdbx_seq_one_letter_code
_entity_poly.pdbx_strand_id
1 'polypeptide(L)'
;MWGINIAAAQLLAPDKGLKVYCPPWDRMGLGDHIELLLDGVQVDQTTLVKPGDVGERVTLYVPPQKFVTGAYTLQYRVKVFEQTPETSLPPVNIFVKLDRPGGKDENGSIPGHSELYMYIDPRIINDGVDKETAETGLDIIIKAKPGSSSLLPYPNMAV
;
A
#
# COMPACT_ATOMS: atom_id res chain seq x y z
N MET A 1 -11.42 3.34 6.34
CA MET A 1 -10.10 2.69 6.49
C MET A 1 -9.41 2.77 5.15
N TRP A 2 -8.15 3.21 5.11
CA TRP A 2 -7.39 3.42 3.87
C TRP A 2 -6.35 2.32 3.66
N GLY A 3 -6.12 1.90 2.41
CA GLY A 3 -5.07 0.94 2.07
C GLY A 3 -3.79 1.64 1.62
N ILE A 4 -2.64 1.26 2.19
CA ILE A 4 -1.33 1.77 1.83
C ILE A 4 -0.50 0.61 1.26
N ASN A 5 -0.02 0.74 0.03
CA ASN A 5 0.82 -0.27 -0.60
C ASN A 5 2.33 0.00 -0.38
N ILE A 6 3.18 -0.97 -0.72
CA ILE A 6 4.64 -0.84 -0.66
C ILE A 6 5.17 0.39 -1.40
N ALA A 7 4.57 0.76 -2.54
CA ALA A 7 5.03 1.89 -3.32
C ALA A 7 4.88 3.21 -2.54
N ALA A 8 3.71 3.43 -1.95
CA ALA A 8 3.44 4.61 -1.13
C ALA A 8 4.23 4.61 0.18
N ALA A 9 4.36 3.45 0.84
CA ALA A 9 5.05 3.34 2.12
C ALA A 9 6.58 3.44 2.00
N GLN A 10 7.16 2.98 0.89
CA GLN A 10 8.61 2.74 0.82
C GLN A 10 9.28 3.18 -0.49
N LEU A 11 8.61 3.14 -1.65
CA LEU A 11 9.29 3.29 -2.95
C LEU A 11 9.22 4.71 -3.55
N LEU A 12 8.14 5.46 -3.29
CA LEU A 12 7.98 6.82 -3.85
C LEU A 12 8.94 7.84 -3.23
N ALA A 13 9.27 7.68 -1.95
CA ALA A 13 10.24 8.52 -1.25
C ALA A 13 11.10 7.63 -0.33
N PRO A 14 12.07 6.87 -0.86
CA PRO A 14 12.79 5.84 -0.10
C PRO A 14 13.44 6.34 1.20
N ASP A 15 13.94 7.57 1.20
CA ASP A 15 14.62 8.16 2.36
C ASP A 15 13.65 8.72 3.41
N LYS A 16 12.35 8.86 3.09
CA LYS A 16 11.35 9.51 3.97
C LYS A 16 10.16 8.63 4.31
N GLY A 17 9.71 7.80 3.38
CA GLY A 17 8.56 6.90 3.51
C GLY A 17 7.22 7.53 3.14
N LEU A 18 6.17 7.16 3.87
CA LEU A 18 4.80 7.54 3.56
C LEU A 18 4.62 9.05 3.76
N LYS A 19 4.32 9.77 2.67
CA LYS A 19 3.99 11.20 2.72
C LYS A 19 2.57 11.41 3.27
N VAL A 20 2.46 12.26 4.28
CA VAL A 20 1.19 12.62 4.93
C VAL A 20 0.98 14.13 4.80
N TYR A 21 -0.21 14.52 4.37
CA TYR A 21 -0.64 15.91 4.34
C TYR A 21 -1.51 16.20 5.57
N CYS A 22 -1.02 17.07 6.44
CA CYS A 22 -1.79 17.59 7.57
C CYS A 22 -2.48 18.89 7.12
N PRO A 23 -3.81 19.01 7.24
CA PRO A 23 -4.52 20.23 6.85
C PRO A 23 -4.11 21.40 7.75
N PRO A 24 -4.31 22.65 7.29
CA PRO A 24 -4.17 23.81 8.16
C PRO A 24 -5.16 23.73 9.34
N TRP A 25 -4.79 24.31 10.47
CA TRP A 25 -5.62 24.36 11.69
C TRP A 25 -6.10 25.78 11.99
N ASP A 26 -7.03 25.89 12.94
CA ASP A 26 -7.53 27.19 13.36
C ASP A 26 -6.42 28.04 13.98
N ARG A 27 -6.38 29.32 13.61
CA ARG A 27 -5.37 30.29 14.06
C ARG A 27 -3.92 29.86 13.82
N MET A 28 -3.68 29.03 12.80
CA MET A 28 -2.34 28.64 12.35
C MET A 28 -1.42 29.86 12.21
N GLY A 29 -0.26 29.79 12.85
CA GLY A 29 0.67 30.91 12.94
C GLY A 29 2.13 30.50 12.95
N LEU A 30 3.00 31.50 12.87
CA LEU A 30 4.44 31.30 13.01
C LEU A 30 4.78 30.85 14.43
N GLY A 31 5.71 29.91 14.54
CA GLY A 31 6.13 29.32 15.81
C GLY A 31 5.27 28.15 16.26
N ASP A 32 4.12 27.89 15.62
CA ASP A 32 3.33 26.71 15.90
C ASP A 32 4.11 25.44 15.55
N HIS A 33 3.96 24.44 16.41
CA HIS A 33 4.64 23.16 16.28
C HIS A 33 3.64 22.05 15.95
N ILE A 34 4.00 21.17 15.02
CA ILE A 34 3.18 20.02 14.63
C ILE A 34 3.99 18.74 14.63
N GLU A 35 3.39 17.68 15.16
CA GLU A 35 3.94 16.33 15.25
C GLU A 35 3.02 15.36 14.49
N LEU A 36 3.60 14.46 13.70
CA LEU A 36 2.91 13.32 13.12
C LEU A 36 3.02 12.12 14.07
N LEU A 37 1.89 11.48 14.34
CA LEU A 37 1.77 10.34 15.24
C LEU A 37 1.35 9.09 14.46
N LEU A 38 2.08 8.00 14.65
CA LEU A 38 1.71 6.64 14.24
C LEU A 38 1.41 5.83 15.51
N ASP A 39 0.16 5.38 15.68
CA ASP A 39 -0.29 4.69 16.90
C ASP A 39 0.02 5.47 18.19
N GLY A 40 -0.12 6.79 18.11
CA GLY A 40 0.16 7.72 19.21
C GLY A 40 1.64 8.01 19.44
N VAL A 41 2.55 7.33 18.73
CA VAL A 41 3.99 7.56 18.80
C VAL A 41 4.41 8.59 17.75
N GLN A 42 5.14 9.62 18.17
CA GLN A 42 5.68 10.61 17.25
C GLN A 42 6.69 9.98 16.28
N VAL A 43 6.52 10.26 15.00
CA VAL A 43 7.39 9.74 13.92
C VAL A 43 8.04 10.84 13.09
N ASP A 44 7.46 12.04 13.06
CA ASP A 44 7.99 13.21 12.37
C ASP A 44 7.41 14.48 13.01
N GLN A 45 8.04 15.64 12.78
CA GLN A 45 7.60 16.92 13.32
C GLN A 45 8.19 18.09 12.55
N THR A 46 7.56 19.26 12.66
CA THR A 46 8.13 20.52 12.22
C THR A 46 7.56 21.71 12.98
N THR A 47 8.18 22.87 12.80
CA THR A 47 7.70 24.16 13.32
C THR A 47 7.49 25.11 12.15
N LEU A 48 6.41 25.87 12.17
CA LEU A 48 6.14 26.89 11.17
C LEU A 48 7.09 28.06 11.33
N VAL A 49 7.97 28.26 10.34
CA VAL A 49 8.97 29.36 10.36
C VAL A 49 8.84 30.31 9.18
N LYS A 50 8.08 29.95 8.13
CA LYS A 50 7.92 30.78 6.93
C LYS A 50 6.50 31.34 6.87
N PRO A 51 6.34 32.67 6.68
CA PRO A 51 5.01 33.28 6.55
C PRO A 51 4.16 32.68 5.43
N GLY A 52 4.79 32.24 4.34
CA GLY A 52 4.09 31.62 3.20
C GLY A 52 3.56 30.20 3.45
N ASP A 53 3.96 29.55 4.55
CA ASP A 53 3.45 28.23 4.93
C ASP A 53 2.20 28.34 5.84
N VAL A 54 1.87 29.55 6.31
CA VAL A 54 0.70 29.80 7.17
C VAL A 54 -0.58 29.70 6.34
N GLY A 55 -1.55 28.91 6.82
CA GLY A 55 -2.80 28.63 6.11
C GLY A 55 -2.68 27.54 5.05
N GLU A 56 -1.47 27.01 4.84
CA GLU A 56 -1.20 25.91 3.91
C GLU A 56 -1.13 24.56 4.63
N ARG A 57 -1.26 23.47 3.87
CA ARG A 57 -1.07 22.12 4.40
C ARG A 57 0.41 21.87 4.77
N VAL A 58 0.65 21.19 5.89
CA VAL A 58 1.98 20.74 6.29
C VAL A 58 2.22 19.33 5.74
N THR A 59 3.41 19.09 5.18
CA THR A 59 3.82 17.76 4.72
C THR A 59 4.78 17.13 5.73
N LEU A 60 4.38 15.99 6.30
CA LEU A 60 5.20 15.17 7.20
C LEU A 60 5.30 13.75 6.64
N TYR A 61 6.17 12.92 7.20
CA TYR A 61 6.45 11.58 6.70
C TYR A 61 6.45 10.53 7.80
N VAL A 62 5.97 9.32 7.48
CA VAL A 62 6.21 8.14 8.32
C VAL A 62 7.41 7.38 7.73
N PRO A 63 8.52 7.23 8.47
CA PRO A 63 9.70 6.50 7.98
C PRO A 63 9.35 5.07 7.56
N PRO A 64 9.93 4.54 6.46
CA PRO A 64 9.61 3.20 5.95
C PRO A 64 9.75 2.10 7.00
N GLN A 65 10.74 2.23 7.89
CA GLN A 65 11.10 1.24 8.91
C GLN A 65 10.05 1.13 10.04
N LYS A 66 9.08 2.06 10.09
CA LYS A 66 7.97 2.01 11.06
C LYS A 66 6.87 1.03 10.64
N PHE A 67 6.86 0.59 9.38
CA PHE A 67 5.83 -0.29 8.86
C PHE A 67 6.28 -1.74 8.77
N VAL A 68 5.40 -2.62 9.23
CA VAL A 68 5.23 -4.00 8.79
C VAL A 68 3.83 -4.13 8.17
N THR A 69 3.54 -5.20 7.44
CA THR A 69 2.16 -5.43 6.94
C THR A 69 1.21 -5.50 8.15
N GLY A 70 0.21 -4.62 8.21
CA GLY A 70 -0.67 -4.51 9.39
C GLY A 70 -1.54 -3.26 9.43
N ALA A 71 -2.38 -3.17 10.46
CA ALA A 71 -3.25 -2.02 10.73
C ALA A 71 -2.55 -1.00 11.62
N TYR A 72 -2.76 0.29 11.33
CA TYR A 72 -2.20 1.41 12.07
C TYR A 72 -3.20 2.57 12.13
N THR A 73 -2.93 3.52 13.02
CA THR A 73 -3.64 4.79 13.14
C THR A 73 -2.70 5.96 12.92
N LEU A 74 -3.14 6.94 12.12
CA LEU A 74 -2.45 8.21 11.94
C LEU A 74 -3.21 9.34 12.60
N GLN A 75 -2.47 10.19 13.31
CA GLN A 75 -2.95 11.45 13.87
C GLN A 75 -1.85 12.49 13.72
N TYR A 76 -2.20 13.77 13.81
CA TYR A 76 -1.22 14.81 14.04
C TYR A 76 -1.59 15.56 15.33
N ARG A 77 -0.58 16.13 15.98
CA ARG A 77 -0.75 16.95 17.18
C ARG A 77 -0.15 18.32 16.97
N VAL A 78 -0.92 19.35 17.21
CA VAL A 78 -0.51 20.75 17.03
C VAL A 78 -0.37 21.39 18.39
N LYS A 79 0.70 22.13 18.60
CA LYS A 79 0.88 23.05 19.72
C LYS A 79 0.95 24.47 19.16
N VAL A 80 -0.16 25.19 19.28
CA VAL A 80 -0.19 26.64 19.04
C VAL A 80 0.61 27.34 20.15
N PHE A 81 1.30 28.43 19.82
CA PHE A 81 2.12 29.16 20.80
C PHE A 81 1.34 29.48 22.09
N GLU A 82 1.93 29.11 23.24
CA GLU A 82 1.34 29.24 24.59
C GLU A 82 0.01 28.49 24.84
N GLN A 83 -0.39 27.57 23.96
CA GLN A 83 -1.59 26.75 24.15
C GLN A 83 -1.26 25.29 24.48
N THR A 84 -2.26 24.60 25.01
CA THR A 84 -2.22 23.14 25.20
C THR A 84 -2.16 22.46 23.83
N PRO A 85 -1.33 21.42 23.64
CA PRO A 85 -1.33 20.67 22.40
C PRO A 85 -2.69 19.99 22.15
N GLU A 86 -3.19 20.10 20.92
CA GLU A 86 -4.42 19.47 20.47
C GLU A 86 -4.11 18.36 19.46
N THR A 87 -4.70 17.19 19.65
CA THR A 87 -4.53 16.04 18.75
C THR A 87 -5.72 15.95 17.80
N SER A 88 -5.44 15.73 16.52
CA SER A 88 -6.45 15.57 15.48
C SER A 88 -7.39 14.41 15.80
N LEU A 89 -8.70 14.66 15.75
CA LEU A 89 -9.74 13.65 15.90
C LEU A 89 -10.70 13.68 14.70
N PRO A 90 -11.19 12.53 14.22
CA PRO A 90 -10.82 11.17 14.65
C PRO A 90 -9.46 10.71 14.07
N PRO A 91 -8.82 9.69 14.66
CA PRO A 91 -7.66 9.02 14.05
C PRO A 91 -7.99 8.47 12.66
N VAL A 92 -7.02 8.55 11.74
CA VAL A 92 -7.15 7.96 10.41
C VAL A 92 -6.65 6.52 10.45
N ASN A 93 -7.58 5.57 10.34
CA ASN A 93 -7.26 4.14 10.27
C ASN A 93 -6.70 3.77 8.88
N ILE A 94 -5.51 3.19 8.86
CA ILE A 94 -4.83 2.69 7.67
C ILE A 94 -4.50 1.21 7.81
N PHE A 95 -4.43 0.50 6.69
CA PHE A 95 -3.88 -0.84 6.59
C PHE A 95 -2.72 -0.80 5.59
N VAL A 96 -1.52 -1.13 6.06
CA VAL A 96 -0.30 -1.14 5.26
C VAL A 96 -0.07 -2.56 4.78
N LYS A 97 0.07 -2.74 3.46
CA LYS A 97 0.38 -4.02 2.81
C LYS A 97 1.68 -3.84 2.03
N LEU A 98 2.75 -4.42 2.56
CA LEU A 98 4.09 -4.31 1.96
C LEU A 98 4.37 -5.44 0.97
N ASP A 99 3.64 -6.53 1.06
CA ASP A 99 3.76 -7.65 0.13
C ASP A 99 3.23 -7.24 -1.24
N ARG A 100 4.02 -7.52 -2.28
CA ARG A 100 3.58 -7.23 -3.66
C ARG A 100 2.41 -8.14 -4.00
N PRO A 101 1.25 -7.59 -4.40
CA PRO A 101 0.17 -8.41 -4.92
C PRO A 101 0.67 -9.17 -6.16
N GLY A 102 0.34 -10.45 -6.26
CA GLY A 102 0.79 -11.32 -7.35
C GLY A 102 2.21 -11.89 -7.19
N GLY A 103 3.00 -11.41 -6.24
CA GLY A 103 4.39 -11.84 -6.08
C GLY A 103 5.32 -11.26 -7.16
N LYS A 104 6.51 -11.83 -7.28
CA LYS A 104 7.47 -11.45 -8.33
C LYS A 104 7.31 -12.41 -9.50
N ASP A 105 7.25 -11.86 -10.70
CA ASP A 105 7.35 -12.67 -11.90
C ASP A 105 8.81 -13.04 -12.18
N GLU A 106 9.14 -14.32 -12.04
CA GLU A 106 10.49 -14.85 -12.24
C GLU A 106 10.85 -15.06 -13.72
N ASN A 107 9.88 -15.02 -14.64
CA ASN A 107 10.11 -15.27 -16.06
C ASN A 107 9.34 -14.32 -16.99
N GLY A 108 9.37 -13.02 -16.71
CA GLY A 108 8.61 -11.99 -17.45
C GLY A 108 8.97 -11.80 -18.94
N SER A 109 9.90 -12.58 -19.49
CA SER A 109 10.12 -12.69 -20.94
C SER A 109 9.20 -13.71 -21.61
N ILE A 110 8.46 -14.53 -20.85
CA ILE A 110 7.49 -15.50 -21.34
C ILE A 110 6.08 -14.93 -21.11
N PRO A 111 5.15 -15.00 -22.09
CA PRO A 111 3.78 -14.58 -21.87
C PRO A 111 3.14 -15.30 -20.66
N GLY A 112 2.54 -14.53 -19.75
CA GLY A 112 1.93 -15.03 -18.52
C GLY A 112 2.66 -14.56 -17.27
N HIS A 113 2.34 -15.16 -16.11
CA HIS A 113 3.06 -14.95 -14.86
C HIS A 113 3.62 -16.30 -14.40
N SER A 114 4.89 -16.36 -14.02
CA SER A 114 5.60 -17.58 -13.56
C SER A 114 4.84 -18.46 -12.55
N GLU A 115 4.13 -17.81 -11.62
CA GLU A 115 3.34 -18.47 -10.57
C GLU A 115 1.86 -18.75 -10.95
N LEU A 116 1.44 -18.39 -12.17
CA LEU A 116 0.09 -18.67 -12.67
C LEU A 116 0.12 -19.90 -13.57
N TYR A 117 -0.36 -21.04 -13.07
CA TYR A 117 -0.42 -22.28 -13.83
C TYR A 117 -1.80 -22.50 -14.44
N MET A 118 -1.88 -22.37 -15.76
CA MET A 118 -3.06 -22.69 -16.56
C MET A 118 -3.04 -24.17 -16.94
N TYR A 119 -4.00 -24.93 -16.45
CA TYR A 119 -4.23 -26.28 -16.94
C TYR A 119 -5.05 -26.22 -18.23
N ILE A 120 -4.45 -26.71 -19.30
CA ILE A 120 -5.08 -26.95 -20.60
C ILE A 120 -5.10 -28.46 -20.81
N ASP A 121 -6.26 -29.02 -21.19
CA ASP A 121 -6.38 -30.46 -21.47
C ASP A 121 -5.36 -30.86 -22.55
N PRO A 122 -4.51 -31.89 -22.32
CA PRO A 122 -3.52 -32.32 -23.30
C PRO A 122 -4.09 -32.64 -24.68
N ARG A 123 -5.36 -33.06 -24.79
CA ARG A 123 -6.03 -33.26 -26.07
C ARG A 123 -6.11 -31.96 -26.86
N ILE A 124 -6.41 -30.84 -26.21
CA ILE A 124 -6.46 -29.52 -26.86
C ILE A 124 -5.07 -29.06 -27.29
N ILE A 125 -4.04 -29.35 -26.49
CA ILE A 125 -2.65 -29.00 -26.83
C ILE A 125 -2.18 -29.79 -28.07
N ASN A 126 -2.50 -31.07 -28.13
CA ASN A 126 -2.01 -31.97 -29.16
C ASN A 126 -2.84 -31.94 -30.45
N ASP A 127 -4.17 -31.90 -30.31
CA ASP A 127 -5.11 -32.08 -31.41
C ASP A 127 -5.78 -30.76 -31.83
N GLY A 128 -5.57 -29.68 -31.06
CA GLY A 128 -6.16 -28.36 -31.31
C GLY A 128 -7.60 -28.24 -30.81
N VAL A 129 -8.28 -27.16 -31.23
CA VAL A 129 -9.70 -26.93 -30.95
C VAL A 129 -10.49 -27.33 -32.20
N ASP A 130 -11.32 -28.36 -32.08
CA ASP A 130 -12.20 -28.81 -33.14
C ASP A 130 -13.55 -28.06 -33.14
N LYS A 131 -14.40 -28.39 -34.13
CA LYS A 131 -15.69 -27.73 -34.32
C LYS A 131 -16.60 -27.88 -33.09
N GLU A 132 -16.67 -29.07 -32.51
CA GLU A 132 -17.54 -29.34 -31.36
C GLU A 132 -17.06 -28.58 -30.12
N THR A 133 -15.76 -28.63 -29.82
CA THR A 133 -15.15 -27.89 -28.71
C THR A 133 -15.32 -26.38 -28.88
N ALA A 134 -15.23 -25.86 -30.11
CA ALA A 134 -15.47 -24.45 -30.40
C ALA A 134 -16.93 -24.05 -30.18
N GLU A 135 -17.88 -24.94 -30.49
CA GLU A 135 -19.32 -24.72 -30.27
C GLU A 135 -19.70 -24.75 -28.79
N THR A 136 -19.13 -25.66 -27.99
CA THR A 136 -19.43 -25.79 -26.56
C THR A 136 -18.60 -24.89 -25.65
N GLY A 137 -17.47 -24.40 -26.15
CA GLY A 137 -16.45 -23.72 -25.35
C GLY A 137 -15.55 -24.69 -24.58
N LEU A 138 -14.43 -24.16 -24.09
CA LEU A 138 -13.42 -24.88 -23.33
C LEU A 138 -13.08 -24.12 -22.04
N ASP A 139 -13.10 -24.81 -20.92
CA ASP A 139 -12.64 -24.27 -19.64
C ASP A 139 -11.12 -24.36 -19.52
N ILE A 140 -10.46 -23.22 -19.34
CA ILE A 140 -9.06 -23.14 -18.94
C ILE A 140 -9.01 -22.91 -17.44
N ILE A 141 -8.48 -23.88 -16.70
CA ILE A 141 -8.56 -23.89 -15.24
C ILE A 141 -7.23 -23.44 -14.65
N ILE A 142 -7.26 -22.42 -13.79
CA ILE A 142 -6.10 -22.09 -12.95
C ILE A 142 -6.00 -23.12 -11.83
N LYS A 143 -4.88 -23.83 -11.74
CA LYS A 143 -4.63 -24.87 -10.72
C LYS A 143 -3.30 -24.62 -10.03
N ALA A 144 -3.11 -25.24 -8.87
CA ALA A 144 -1.81 -25.27 -8.23
C ALA A 144 -0.81 -25.93 -9.19
N LYS A 145 0.37 -25.31 -9.34
CA LYS A 145 1.43 -25.82 -10.22
C LYS A 145 1.88 -27.21 -9.73
N PRO A 146 1.92 -28.24 -10.60
CA PRO A 146 2.42 -29.56 -10.22
C PRO A 146 3.83 -29.47 -9.59
N GLY A 147 3.99 -30.06 -8.41
CA GLY A 147 5.25 -30.02 -7.65
C GLY A 147 5.49 -28.74 -6.83
N SER A 148 4.55 -27.78 -6.81
CA SER A 148 4.62 -26.63 -5.91
C SER A 148 4.41 -27.04 -4.45
N SER A 149 5.03 -26.31 -3.53
CA SER A 149 4.80 -26.45 -2.08
C SER A 149 3.45 -25.90 -1.64
N SER A 150 2.76 -25.12 -2.49
CA SER A 150 1.43 -24.56 -2.22
C SER A 150 0.34 -25.30 -2.99
N LEU A 151 -0.78 -25.56 -2.31
CA LEU A 151 -1.99 -26.14 -2.92
C LEU A 151 -2.95 -25.08 -3.47
N LEU A 152 -2.62 -23.79 -3.31
CA LEU A 152 -3.42 -22.71 -3.84
C LEU A 152 -3.21 -22.59 -5.36
N PRO A 153 -4.30 -22.38 -6.15
CA PRO A 153 -4.17 -22.10 -7.58
C PRO A 153 -3.28 -20.90 -7.90
N TYR A 154 -3.28 -19.92 -7.00
CA TYR A 154 -2.40 -18.77 -7.09
C TYR A 154 -1.96 -18.34 -5.67
N PRO A 155 -0.76 -18.75 -5.22
CA PRO A 155 -0.32 -18.53 -3.84
C PRO A 155 -0.22 -17.05 -3.45
N ASN A 156 0.06 -16.18 -4.43
CA ASN A 156 0.22 -14.74 -4.23
C ASN A 156 -1.04 -13.94 -4.57
N MET A 157 -2.22 -14.59 -4.57
CA MET A 157 -3.48 -13.90 -4.81
C MET A 157 -3.69 -12.78 -3.78
N ALA A 158 -4.30 -11.68 -4.23
CA ALA A 158 -4.68 -10.62 -3.31
C ALA A 158 -5.78 -11.14 -2.38
N VAL A 159 -5.48 -11.24 -1.08
CA VAL A 159 -6.43 -11.34 0.02
C VAL A 159 -6.74 -9.96 0.58
#